data_AF-M0DDJ6-F1
#
_entry.id   AF-M0DDJ6-F1
#
_cell.length_a   1.000
_cell.length_b   1.000
_cell.length_c   1.000
_cell.angle_alpha   90.00
_cell.angle_beta   90.00
_cell.angle_gamma   90.00
#
_symmetry.space_group_name_H-M   'P 1'
#
loop_
_entity.id
_entity.type
_entity.pdbx_description
1 polymer ?
#
loop_
_entity_poly.entity_id
_entity_poly.type
_entity_poly.pdbx_seq_one_letter_code
_entity_poly.pdbx_strand_id
1 'polypeptide(L)'
;MTSKTSREELRVAADAEAAVLRHARRGAAADPPREVCGVLAGRRRSDESGPSDSDSVSRADPVPNVAPDPRTEYELDPAAAVETIDALEAEGLDVVGFYHSHPESDPHPSPTDEARASWTGYVYLLCHPDGRLNAYRWTGAAFEELRVVQRG
;
A
#
# COMPACT_ATOMS: atom_id res chain seq x y z
N MET A 1 -24.49 -14.88 -19.64
CA MET A 1 -23.30 -14.13 -20.09
C MET A 1 -22.83 -13.30 -18.90
N THR A 2 -21.99 -13.87 -18.04
CA THR A 2 -21.42 -13.15 -16.91
C THR A 2 -20.37 -12.20 -17.45
N SER A 3 -20.66 -10.90 -17.40
CA SER A 3 -19.67 -9.86 -17.66
C SER A 3 -18.48 -10.12 -16.73
N LYS A 4 -17.32 -10.42 -17.30
CA LYS A 4 -16.07 -10.53 -16.57
C LYS A 4 -15.69 -9.09 -16.23
N THR A 5 -16.15 -8.56 -15.10
CA THR A 5 -15.74 -7.24 -14.64
C THR A 5 -14.22 -7.29 -14.49
N SER A 6 -13.50 -6.65 -15.41
CA SER A 6 -12.06 -6.56 -15.38
C SER A 6 -11.68 -5.79 -14.13
N ARG A 7 -10.96 -6.44 -13.21
CA ARG A 7 -10.41 -5.78 -12.03
C ARG A 7 -9.44 -4.70 -12.46
N GLU A 8 -9.50 -3.54 -11.81
CA GLU A 8 -8.51 -2.48 -12.00
C GLU A 8 -7.10 -3.01 -11.69
N GLU A 9 -6.10 -2.48 -12.37
CA GLU A 9 -4.70 -2.90 -12.20
C GLU A 9 -3.92 -1.86 -11.40
N LEU A 10 -3.00 -2.34 -10.55
CA LEU A 10 -1.95 -1.54 -9.93
C LEU A 10 -0.61 -2.02 -10.49
N ARG A 11 0.13 -1.14 -11.13
CA ARG A 11 1.48 -1.46 -11.62
C ARG A 11 2.50 -1.19 -10.54
N VAL A 12 3.29 -2.19 -10.15
CA VAL A 12 4.33 -2.02 -9.13
C VAL A 12 5.69 -2.27 -9.77
N ALA A 13 6.59 -1.29 -9.66
CA ALA A 13 7.97 -1.45 -10.10
C ALA A 13 8.73 -2.43 -9.21
N ALA A 14 9.65 -3.20 -9.79
CA ALA A 14 10.43 -4.20 -9.05
C ALA A 14 11.17 -3.62 -7.83
N ASP A 15 11.70 -2.40 -7.94
CA ASP A 15 12.42 -1.75 -6.83
C ASP A 15 11.48 -1.35 -5.67
N ALA A 16 10.26 -0.89 -5.99
CA ALA A 16 9.25 -0.58 -4.99
C ALA A 16 8.77 -1.85 -4.27
N GLU A 17 8.49 -2.92 -5.02
CA GLU A 17 8.17 -4.22 -4.45
C GLU A 17 9.29 -4.73 -3.53
N ALA A 18 10.54 -4.68 -4.01
CA ALA A 18 11.68 -5.11 -3.21
C ALA A 18 11.84 -4.26 -1.94
N ALA A 19 11.55 -2.95 -1.99
CA ALA A 19 11.57 -2.09 -0.82
C ALA A 19 10.49 -2.46 0.20
N VAL A 20 9.24 -2.68 -0.24
CA VAL A 20 8.13 -3.13 0.61
C VAL A 20 8.45 -4.47 1.27
N LEU A 21 8.87 -5.48 0.49
CA LEU A 21 9.15 -6.81 1.02
C LEU A 21 10.36 -6.84 1.95
N ARG A 22 11.39 -6.03 1.67
CA ARG A 22 12.53 -5.85 2.58
C ARG A 22 12.07 -5.25 3.91
N HIS A 23 11.15 -4.29 3.89
CA HIS A 23 10.61 -3.70 5.12
C HIS A 23 9.76 -4.71 5.89
N ALA A 24 8.85 -5.42 5.22
CA ALA A 24 8.01 -6.46 5.82
C ALA A 24 8.83 -7.55 6.52
N ARG A 25 9.91 -8.02 5.87
CA ARG A 25 10.83 -9.01 6.46
C ARG A 25 11.57 -8.49 7.69
N ARG A 26 11.89 -7.18 7.75
CA ARG A 26 12.48 -6.57 8.95
C ARG A 26 11.49 -6.54 10.11
N GLY A 27 10.23 -6.16 9.85
CA GLY A 27 9.16 -6.21 10.85
C GLY A 27 8.92 -7.62 11.39
N ALA A 28 8.85 -8.60 10.49
CA ALA A 28 8.67 -10.00 10.86
C ALA A 28 9.85 -10.60 11.64
N ALA A 29 11.06 -10.08 11.46
CA ALA A 29 12.26 -10.53 12.18
C ALA A 29 12.42 -9.88 13.58
N ALA A 30 11.53 -8.96 13.97
CA ALA A 30 11.51 -8.40 15.31
C ALA A 30 10.98 -9.42 16.34
N ASP A 31 11.24 -9.17 17.62
CA ASP A 31 10.73 -9.98 18.74
C ASP A 31 9.98 -9.08 19.75
N PRO A 32 8.63 -9.15 19.81
CA PRO A 32 7.75 -9.91 18.91
C PRO A 32 7.73 -9.34 17.48
N PRO A 33 7.27 -10.10 16.47
CA PRO A 33 7.03 -9.59 15.11
C PRO A 33 6.15 -8.34 15.12
N ARG A 34 6.38 -7.44 14.17
CA ARG A 34 5.65 -6.18 14.06
C ARG A 34 5.22 -5.89 12.63
N GLU A 35 4.02 -5.38 12.49
CA GLU A 35 3.58 -4.71 11.28
C GLU A 35 4.45 -3.49 11.01
N VAL A 36 4.80 -3.33 9.74
CA VAL A 36 5.47 -2.13 9.23
C VAL A 36 4.55 -1.42 8.26
N CYS A 37 4.73 -0.11 8.08
CA CYS A 37 3.93 0.69 7.17
C CYS A 37 4.77 1.70 6.39
N GLY A 38 4.17 2.32 5.38
CA GLY A 38 4.81 3.39 4.61
C GLY A 38 3.96 3.95 3.48
N VAL A 39 4.55 4.89 2.75
CA VAL A 39 3.91 5.62 1.64
C VAL A 39 4.32 5.00 0.30
N LEU A 40 3.36 4.89 -0.61
CA LEU A 40 3.56 4.45 -1.99
C LEU A 40 3.50 5.66 -2.93
N ALA A 41 4.54 5.82 -3.74
CA ALA A 41 4.68 6.95 -4.65
C ALA A 41 4.85 6.50 -6.10
N GLY A 42 4.38 7.32 -7.03
CA GLY A 42 4.54 7.11 -8.46
C GLY A 42 3.62 8.01 -9.26
N ARG A 43 2.70 7.41 -10.02
CA ARG A 43 1.75 8.14 -10.86
C ARG A 43 0.34 7.65 -10.57
N ARG A 44 -0.59 8.57 -10.36
CA ARG A 44 -2.02 8.25 -10.31
C ARG A 44 -2.65 8.30 -11.70
N ARG A 45 -3.68 7.49 -11.92
CA ARG A 45 -4.57 7.65 -13.09
C ARG A 45 -5.14 9.07 -13.07
N SER A 46 -5.15 9.72 -14.23
CA SER A 46 -5.98 10.92 -14.42
C SER A 46 -7.25 10.58 -15.19
N ASP A 47 -8.35 11.31 -14.95
CA ASP A 47 -9.60 11.15 -15.70
C ASP A 47 -9.45 11.41 -17.21
N GLU A 48 -8.41 12.14 -17.59
CA GLU A 48 -8.05 12.45 -18.98
C GLU A 48 -7.29 11.31 -19.68
N SER A 49 -6.65 10.44 -18.89
CA SER A 49 -5.91 9.29 -19.41
C SER A 49 -6.92 8.18 -19.66
N GLY A 50 -7.12 7.83 -20.93
CA GLY A 50 -8.17 6.89 -21.36
C GLY A 50 -8.18 5.54 -20.63
N PRO A 51 -9.13 4.65 -20.94
CA PRO A 51 -9.50 3.48 -20.13
C PRO A 51 -8.40 2.42 -19.89
N SER A 52 -7.21 2.59 -20.48
CA SER A 52 -6.05 1.72 -20.27
C SER A 52 -5.05 2.27 -19.24
N ASP A 53 -5.32 3.44 -18.64
CA ASP A 53 -4.46 4.01 -17.62
C ASP A 53 -4.74 3.41 -16.24
N SER A 54 -3.67 3.23 -15.48
CA SER A 54 -3.68 2.53 -14.19
C SER A 54 -2.69 3.21 -13.26
N ASP A 55 -2.99 3.19 -11.96
CA ASP A 55 -2.05 3.67 -10.95
C ASP A 55 -0.75 2.87 -11.06
N SER A 56 0.37 3.57 -10.86
CA SER A 56 1.69 2.93 -10.86
C SER A 56 2.53 3.39 -9.68
N VAL A 57 3.07 2.43 -8.94
CA VAL A 57 4.01 2.63 -7.85
C VAL A 57 5.41 2.42 -8.38
N SER A 58 6.23 3.48 -8.31
CA SER A 58 7.65 3.44 -8.66
C SER A 58 8.55 3.46 -7.42
N ARG A 59 8.04 3.91 -6.27
CA ARG A 59 8.79 4.05 -5.02
C ARG A 59 7.93 3.74 -3.80
N ALA A 60 8.53 3.19 -2.75
CA ALA A 60 7.88 2.90 -1.49
C ALA A 60 8.80 3.32 -0.34
N ASP A 61 8.34 4.25 0.49
CA ASP A 61 9.13 4.87 1.55
C ASP A 61 8.57 4.45 2.93
N PRO A 62 9.36 3.75 3.77
CA PRO A 62 8.99 3.40 5.14
C PRO A 62 8.59 4.61 5.98
N VAL A 63 7.53 4.46 6.77
CA VAL A 63 7.13 5.40 7.81
C VAL A 63 7.03 4.63 9.13
N PRO A 64 7.46 5.19 10.28
CA PRO A 64 7.34 4.52 11.56
C PRO A 64 5.90 4.10 11.88
N ASN A 65 5.74 2.86 12.34
CA ASN A 65 4.49 2.39 12.92
C ASN A 65 4.42 2.81 14.40
N VAL A 66 3.49 3.69 14.75
CA VAL A 66 3.27 4.21 16.12
C VAL A 66 2.05 3.60 16.81
N ALA A 67 1.46 2.55 16.24
CA ALA A 67 0.32 1.87 16.84
C ALA A 67 0.64 1.37 18.27
N PRO A 68 -0.32 1.42 19.21
CA PRO A 68 -0.13 0.90 20.56
C PRO A 68 0.20 -0.60 20.59
N ASP A 69 -0.37 -1.38 19.65
CA ASP A 69 -0.08 -2.80 19.45
C ASP A 69 0.44 -3.04 18.02
N PRO A 70 1.74 -2.81 17.77
CA PRO A 70 2.30 -2.92 16.43
C PRO A 70 2.42 -4.36 15.94
N ARG A 71 2.00 -5.36 16.73
CA ARG A 71 2.02 -6.77 16.31
C ARG A 71 0.90 -7.08 15.32
N THR A 72 -0.25 -6.44 15.48
CA THR A 72 -1.47 -6.69 14.71
C THR A 72 -2.15 -5.41 14.22
N GLU A 73 -1.50 -4.27 14.40
CA GLU A 73 -2.03 -2.97 13.98
C GLU A 73 -0.90 -2.10 13.42
N TYR A 74 -1.29 -1.17 12.55
CA TYR A 74 -0.45 -0.07 12.12
C TYR A 74 -1.12 1.28 12.35
N GLU A 75 -0.27 2.28 12.58
CA GLU A 75 -0.60 3.70 12.56
C GLU A 75 0.63 4.43 12.03
N LEU A 76 0.49 5.15 10.92
CA LEU A 76 1.58 5.95 10.38
C LEU A 76 1.90 7.07 11.36
N ASP A 77 3.17 7.26 11.73
CA ASP A 77 3.60 8.47 12.43
C ASP A 77 3.17 9.71 11.62
N PRO A 78 2.29 10.58 12.17
CA PRO A 78 1.73 11.67 11.38
C PRO A 78 2.76 12.68 10.89
N ALA A 79 3.79 12.97 11.70
CA ALA A 79 4.82 13.92 11.33
C ALA A 79 5.71 13.35 10.23
N ALA A 80 6.18 12.11 10.41
CA ALA A 80 7.01 11.45 9.40
C ALA A 80 6.23 11.17 8.10
N ALA A 81 4.92 10.89 8.18
CA ALA A 81 4.06 10.72 7.01
C ALA A 81 3.95 12.02 6.20
N VAL A 82 3.70 13.16 6.86
CA VAL A 82 3.66 14.48 6.20
C VAL A 82 5.02 14.81 5.57
N GLU A 83 6.12 14.66 6.30
CA GLU A 83 7.46 14.91 5.78
C GLU A 83 7.79 14.04 4.55
N THR A 84 7.39 12.77 4.59
CA THR A 84 7.58 11.84 3.47
C THR A 84 6.75 12.24 2.27
N ILE A 85 5.47 12.58 2.47
CA ILE A 85 4.57 13.03 1.39
C ILE A 85 5.12 14.31 0.75
N ASP A 86 5.46 15.32 1.55
CA ASP A 86 5.99 16.59 1.06
C ASP A 86 7.28 16.40 0.24
N ALA A 87 8.17 15.51 0.69
CA ALA A 87 9.39 15.19 -0.04
C ALA A 87 9.11 14.51 -1.39
N LEU A 88 8.19 13.55 -1.43
CA LEU A 88 7.79 12.86 -2.66
C LEU A 88 7.14 13.82 -3.67
N GLU A 89 6.27 14.70 -3.19
CA GLU A 89 5.62 15.71 -4.03
C GLU A 89 6.62 16.74 -4.56
N ALA A 90 7.63 17.14 -3.76
CA ALA A 90 8.71 18.01 -4.21
C ALA A 90 9.59 17.36 -5.30
N GLU A 91 9.65 16.03 -5.35
CA GLU A 91 10.28 15.26 -6.43
C GLU A 91 9.37 15.07 -7.65
N GLY A 92 8.13 15.57 -7.61
CA GLY A 92 7.15 15.46 -8.68
C GLY A 92 6.46 14.10 -8.78
N LEU A 93 6.47 13.31 -7.70
CA LEU A 93 5.76 12.03 -7.62
C LEU A 93 4.38 12.23 -6.99
N ASP A 94 3.38 11.50 -7.48
CA ASP A 94 2.08 11.41 -6.83
C ASP A 94 2.14 10.41 -5.66
N VAL A 95 1.49 10.75 -4.55
CA VAL A 95 1.13 9.75 -3.53
C VAL A 95 0.00 8.88 -4.07
N VAL A 96 0.32 7.62 -4.35
CA VAL A 96 -0.63 6.61 -4.86
C VAL A 96 -1.42 5.99 -3.71
N GLY A 97 -0.81 5.88 -2.54
CA GLY A 97 -1.40 5.19 -1.41
C GLY A 97 -0.41 4.85 -0.30
N PHE A 98 -0.76 3.84 0.47
CA PHE A 98 0.00 3.37 1.62
C PHE A 98 0.16 1.86 1.57
N TYR A 99 1.16 1.33 2.27
CA TYR A 99 1.28 -0.08 2.52
C TYR A 99 1.40 -0.38 4.00
N HIS A 100 1.00 -1.58 4.38
CA HIS A 100 1.38 -2.19 5.65
C HIS A 100 1.59 -3.70 5.49
N SER A 101 2.33 -4.28 6.42
CA SER A 101 2.61 -5.72 6.42
C SER A 101 1.78 -6.46 7.45
N HIS A 102 1.31 -7.65 7.10
CA HIS A 102 0.82 -8.64 8.06
C HIS A 102 1.92 -9.71 8.25
N PRO A 103 2.69 -9.68 9.35
CA PRO A 103 3.77 -10.65 9.56
C PRO A 103 3.27 -12.03 10.02
N GLU A 104 2.06 -12.09 10.60
CA GLU A 104 1.51 -13.29 11.25
C GLU A 104 0.16 -13.75 10.66
N SER A 105 -0.39 -13.04 9.67
CA SER A 105 -1.68 -13.34 9.04
C SER A 105 -1.64 -13.10 7.54
N ASP A 106 -2.65 -13.58 6.81
CA ASP A 106 -2.72 -13.33 5.37
C ASP A 106 -2.88 -11.82 5.08
N PRO A 107 -2.28 -11.31 3.98
CA PRO A 107 -2.33 -9.88 3.63
C PRO A 107 -3.70 -9.51 3.01
N HIS A 108 -4.78 -9.74 3.75
CA HIS A 108 -6.15 -9.34 3.42
C HIS A 108 -6.62 -8.31 4.44
N PRO A 109 -7.45 -7.33 4.05
CA PRO A 109 -7.95 -6.32 4.97
C PRO A 109 -8.68 -6.99 6.13
N SER A 110 -8.27 -6.65 7.35
CA SER A 110 -8.98 -6.99 8.57
C SER A 110 -10.14 -6.01 8.81
N PRO A 111 -11.08 -6.34 9.71
CA PRO A 111 -12.09 -5.38 10.15
C PRO A 111 -11.49 -4.10 10.75
N THR A 112 -10.30 -4.18 11.36
CA THR A 112 -9.59 -3.02 11.89
C THR A 112 -9.08 -2.13 10.77
N ASP A 113 -8.57 -2.71 9.69
CA ASP A 113 -8.10 -1.96 8.51
C ASP A 113 -9.24 -1.21 7.84
N GLU A 114 -10.38 -1.86 7.66
CA GLU A 114 -11.59 -1.23 7.11
C GLU A 114 -12.08 -0.08 7.98
N ALA A 115 -12.07 -0.25 9.31
CA ALA A 115 -12.50 0.78 10.24
C ALA A 115 -11.56 2.00 10.29
N ARG A 116 -10.27 1.81 9.96
CA ARG A 116 -9.24 2.87 9.99
C ARG A 116 -8.95 3.48 8.61
N ALA A 117 -9.39 2.84 7.53
CA ALA A 117 -9.23 3.35 6.18
C ALA A 117 -10.00 4.66 6.00
N SER A 118 -9.28 5.72 5.63
CA SER A 118 -9.82 7.09 5.56
C SER A 118 -9.50 7.81 4.26
N TRP A 119 -8.54 7.32 3.48
CA TRP A 119 -8.06 7.99 2.28
C TRP A 119 -8.82 7.48 1.05
N THR A 120 -10.00 8.06 0.82
CA THR A 120 -10.87 7.67 -0.30
C THR A 120 -10.16 7.85 -1.64
N GLY A 121 -10.20 6.82 -2.49
CA GLY A 121 -9.55 6.78 -3.79
C GLY A 121 -8.10 6.32 -3.76
N TYR A 122 -7.46 6.22 -2.60
CA TYR A 122 -6.06 5.79 -2.47
C TYR A 122 -5.92 4.28 -2.42
N VAL A 123 -4.72 3.81 -2.79
CA VAL A 123 -4.33 2.41 -2.73
C VAL A 123 -3.88 2.03 -1.32
N TYR A 124 -4.29 0.85 -0.88
CA TYR A 124 -3.79 0.17 0.31
C TYR A 124 -3.18 -1.15 -0.15
N LEU A 125 -1.85 -1.24 -0.09
CA LEU A 125 -1.09 -2.45 -0.42
C LEU A 125 -0.79 -3.22 0.86
N LEU A 126 -1.33 -4.42 0.98
CA LEU A 126 -1.05 -5.34 2.08
C LEU A 126 0.02 -6.31 1.63
N CYS A 127 1.06 -6.48 2.46
CA CYS A 127 2.16 -7.37 2.15
C CYS A 127 2.42 -8.38 3.26
N HIS A 128 2.98 -9.53 2.89
CA HIS A 128 3.43 -10.55 3.83
C HIS A 128 4.94 -10.80 3.61
N PRO A 129 5.73 -11.10 4.66
CA PRO A 129 7.18 -11.30 4.56
C PRO A 129 7.63 -12.39 3.58
N ASP A 130 6.75 -13.34 3.25
CA ASP A 130 7.00 -14.40 2.26
C ASP A 130 6.93 -13.95 0.79
N GLY A 131 6.55 -12.70 0.52
CA GLY A 131 6.49 -12.13 -0.83
C GLY A 131 5.08 -11.91 -1.37
N ARG A 132 4.02 -12.30 -0.67
CA ARG A 132 2.65 -12.04 -1.12
C ARG A 132 2.32 -10.54 -1.02
N LEU A 133 1.69 -10.01 -2.07
CA LEU A 133 1.19 -8.64 -2.16
C LEU A 133 -0.27 -8.65 -2.64
N ASN A 134 -1.15 -8.01 -1.88
CA ASN A 134 -2.53 -7.75 -2.29
C ASN A 134 -2.77 -6.25 -2.26
N ALA A 135 -3.44 -5.69 -3.27
CA ALA A 135 -3.72 -4.27 -3.37
C ALA A 135 -5.22 -4.02 -3.36
N TYR A 136 -5.63 -2.93 -2.74
CA TYR A 136 -7.03 -2.52 -2.65
C TYR A 136 -7.14 -1.02 -2.85
N ARG A 137 -8.23 -0.55 -3.45
CA ARG A 137 -8.62 0.86 -3.41
C ARG A 137 -9.69 1.04 -2.35
N TRP A 138 -9.52 2.04 -1.48
CA TRP A 138 -10.57 2.41 -0.54
C TRP A 138 -11.60 3.29 -1.24
N THR A 139 -12.87 2.87 -1.27
CA THR A 139 -13.97 3.63 -1.92
C THR A 139 -14.63 4.65 -1.01
N GLY A 140 -14.20 4.75 0.25
CA GLY A 140 -14.93 5.46 1.30
C GLY A 140 -15.93 4.57 2.05
N ALA A 141 -16.20 3.37 1.54
CA ALA A 141 -17.13 2.40 2.16
C ALA A 141 -16.58 0.97 2.21
N ALA A 142 -15.77 0.56 1.24
CA ALA A 142 -15.22 -0.79 1.14
C ALA A 142 -13.87 -0.80 0.42
N PHE A 143 -13.11 -1.87 0.64
CA PHE A 143 -11.94 -2.19 -0.15
C PHE A 143 -12.32 -2.88 -1.45
N GLU A 144 -11.98 -2.25 -2.58
CA GLU A 144 -12.08 -2.86 -3.90
C GLU A 144 -10.69 -3.36 -4.32
N GLU A 145 -10.56 -4.67 -4.43
CA GLU A 145 -9.26 -5.28 -4.72
C GLU A 145 -8.79 -4.96 -6.16
N LEU A 146 -7.51 -4.64 -6.28
CA LEU A 146 -6.79 -4.35 -7.51
C LEU A 146 -5.91 -5.54 -7.87
N ARG A 147 -5.76 -5.82 -9.17
CA ARG A 147 -4.77 -6.78 -9.64
C ARG A 147 -3.39 -6.12 -9.60
N VAL A 148 -2.48 -6.65 -8.80
CA VAL A 148 -1.07 -6.25 -8.83
C VAL A 148 -0.41 -6.81 -10.09
N VAL A 149 0.21 -5.92 -10.87
CA VAL A 149 0.96 -6.25 -12.09
C VAL A 149 2.39 -5.76 -11.92
N GLN A 150 3.35 -6.67 -11.96
CA GLN A 150 4.77 -6.33 -11.87
C GLN A 150 5.25 -5.65 -13.15
N ARG A 151 5.96 -4.53 -13.02
CA ARG A 151 6.74 -3.95 -14.12
C ARG A 151 8.19 -4.42 -13.98
N GLY A 152 8.66 -5.14 -15.00
CA GLY A 152 10.06 -5.52 -15.17
C GLY A 152 10.94 -4.36 -15.61
#